data_AF-A0A7L1HBD9-F1
#
_entry.id   AF-A0A7L1HBD9-F1
#
_cell.length_a   1.000
_cell.length_b   1.000
_cell.length_c   1.000
_cell.angle_alpha   90.00
_cell.angle_beta   90.00
_cell.angle_gamma   90.00
#
_symmetry.space_group_name_H-M   'P 1'
#
loop_
_entity.id
_entity.type
_entity.pdbx_description
1 polymer ?
#
loop_
_entity_poly.entity_id
_entity_poly.type
_entity_poly.pdbx_seq_one_letter_code
_entity_poly.pdbx_strand_id
1 'polypeptide(L)' 'MKSVAALLLVGMLILWTELPTGTAWSCPHVRVTCAIPNPPNQCYTDQQCPRNKKCCQSFCGRRCISPLFALPI' A
#
# COMPACT_ATOMS: atom_id res chain seq x y z
N MET A 1 -33.91 -24.82 15.51
CA MET A 1 -33.86 -23.34 15.71
C MET A 1 -32.57 -22.83 16.36
N LYS A 2 -31.92 -23.54 17.30
CA LYS A 2 -30.67 -23.07 17.95
C LYS A 2 -29.43 -23.10 17.03
N SER A 3 -29.32 -24.10 16.15
CA SER A 3 -28.20 -24.20 15.21
C SER A 3 -28.18 -23.12 14.14
N VAL A 4 -29.36 -22.59 13.75
CA VAL A 4 -29.45 -21.50 12.77
C VAL A 4 -28.86 -20.22 13.36
N ALA A 5 -29.17 -19.92 14.63
CA ALA A 5 -28.58 -18.79 15.34
C ALA A 5 -27.06 -18.92 15.49
N ALA A 6 -26.57 -20.14 15.78
CA ALA A 6 -25.13 -20.40 15.88
C ALA A 6 -24.40 -20.20 14.53
N LEU A 7 -24.98 -20.66 13.42
CA LEU A 7 -24.40 -20.48 12.09
C LEU A 7 -24.35 -19.01 11.65
N LEU A 8 -25.38 -18.22 11.99
CA LEU A 8 -25.41 -16.78 11.69
C LEU A 8 -24.35 -16.00 12.48
N LEU A 9 -24.10 -16.35 13.74
CA LEU A 9 -23.07 -15.71 14.56
C LEU A 9 -21.66 -16.01 14.04
N VAL A 10 -21.39 -17.27 13.65
CA VAL A 10 -20.12 -17.67 13.05
C VAL A 10 -19.91 -16.95 11.70
N GLY A 11 -20.95 -16.86 10.86
CA GLY A 11 -20.89 -16.13 9.59
C GLY A 11 -20.61 -14.63 9.75
N MET A 12 -21.22 -13.97 10.75
CA MET A 12 -20.94 -12.58 11.06
C MET A 12 -19.49 -12.37 11.50
N LEU A 13 -18.93 -13.23 12.37
CA LEU A 13 -17.53 -13.16 12.81
C LEU A 13 -16.53 -13.28 11.65
N ILE A 14 -16.79 -14.15 10.68
CA ILE A 14 -15.93 -14.31 9.49
C ILE A 14 -15.95 -13.03 8.64
N LEU A 15 -17.12 -12.40 8.49
CA LEU A 15 -17.28 -11.17 7.70
C LEU A 15 -16.49 -9.97 8.25
N TRP A 16 -16.21 -9.90 9.55
CA TRP A 16 -15.37 -8.84 10.15
C TRP A 16 -13.87 -9.07 9.95
N THR A 17 -13.43 -10.32 9.75
CA THR A 17 -12.00 -10.63 9.56
C THR A 17 -11.50 -10.29 8.16
N GLU A 18 -12.41 -10.15 7.20
CA GLU A 18 -12.12 -9.77 5.82
C GLU A 18 -12.42 -8.30 5.52
N LEU A 19 -12.52 -7.44 6.54
CA LEU A 19 -12.61 -6.00 6.30
C LEU A 19 -11.19 -5.50 5.97
N PRO A 20 -10.89 -5.12 4.70
CA PRO A 20 -9.59 -4.57 4.37
C PRO A 20 -9.41 -3.30 5.20
N THR A 21 -8.48 -3.37 6.14
CA THR A 21 -8.19 -2.32 7.13
C THR A 21 -7.61 -1.12 6.39
N GLY A 22 -8.49 -0.27 5.89
CA GLY A 22 -8.15 0.92 5.13
C GLY A 22 -7.62 0.61 3.74
N THR A 23 -7.95 1.45 2.78
CA THR A 23 -7.35 1.45 1.44
C THR A 23 -5.83 1.55 1.56
N ALA A 24 -5.12 0.42 1.52
CA ALA A 24 -3.68 0.40 1.39
C ALA A 24 -3.34 1.01 0.03
N TRP A 25 -2.91 2.28 0.00
CA TRP A 25 -2.51 2.94 -1.23
C TRP A 25 -1.26 2.26 -1.81
N SER A 26 -1.17 2.17 -3.12
CA SER A 26 -0.08 1.53 -3.85
C SER A 26 0.79 2.57 -4.56
N CYS A 27 2.07 2.25 -4.75
CA CYS A 27 3.00 3.13 -5.46
C CYS A 27 2.48 3.49 -6.87
N PRO A 28 2.77 4.71 -7.36
CA PRO A 28 2.40 5.10 -8.71
C PRO A 28 3.20 4.28 -9.73
N HIS A 29 2.60 4.02 -10.88
CA HIS A 29 3.28 3.37 -11.98
C HIS A 29 4.23 4.36 -12.68
N VAL A 30 5.53 4.10 -12.63
CA VAL A 30 6.55 4.93 -13.30
C VAL A 30 6.74 4.44 -14.73
N ARG A 31 6.43 5.29 -15.72
CA ARG A 31 6.59 4.95 -17.15
C ARG A 31 7.94 5.36 -17.75
N VAL A 32 8.60 6.35 -17.15
CA VAL A 32 9.85 6.91 -17.64
C VAL A 32 10.87 6.89 -16.50
N THR A 33 12.06 6.39 -16.77
CA THR A 33 13.18 6.36 -15.82
C THR A 33 14.40 7.06 -16.40
N CYS A 34 15.25 7.59 -15.52
CA CYS A 34 16.52 8.19 -15.89
C CYS A 34 17.47 7.14 -16.49
N ALA A 35 18.32 7.54 -17.43
CA ALA A 35 19.35 6.69 -18.03
C ALA A 35 20.65 6.64 -17.19
N ILE A 36 20.51 6.52 -15.86
CA ILE A 36 21.65 6.43 -14.95
C ILE A 36 21.78 4.97 -14.51
N PRO A 37 22.91 4.30 -14.80
CA PRO A 37 23.21 3.00 -14.22
C PRO A 37 23.25 3.10 -12.69
N ASN A 38 22.47 2.27 -12.00
CA ASN A 38 22.39 2.22 -10.53
C ASN A 38 22.04 3.58 -9.89
N PRO A 39 20.82 4.11 -10.11
CA PRO A 39 20.44 5.38 -9.52
C PRO A 39 20.41 5.31 -7.98
N PRO A 40 20.75 6.41 -7.27
CA PRO A 40 20.79 6.41 -5.82
C PRO A 40 19.39 6.22 -5.23
N ASN A 41 19.28 5.28 -4.29
CA ASN A 41 18.05 5.02 -3.55
C ASN A 41 18.07 5.76 -2.21
N GLN A 42 16.98 6.45 -1.88
CA GLN A 42 16.82 7.09 -0.55
C GLN A 42 16.19 6.15 0.47
N CYS A 43 15.55 5.08 -0.01
CA CYS A 43 14.93 4.05 0.79
C CYS A 43 14.97 2.73 0.01
N TYR A 44 14.79 1.63 0.73
CA TYR A 44 14.66 0.28 0.22
C TYR A 44 13.36 -0.38 0.69
N THR A 45 12.87 0.02 1.87
CA THR A 45 11.63 -0.49 2.48
C THR A 45 10.75 0.64 3.01
N ASP A 46 9.45 0.39 3.15
CA ASP A 46 8.49 1.36 3.68
C ASP A 46 8.83 1.82 5.11
N GLN A 47 9.49 0.96 5.90
CA GLN A 47 9.89 1.26 7.28
C GLN A 47 10.93 2.39 7.39
N GLN A 48 11.70 2.61 6.32
CA GLN A 48 12.68 3.70 6.27
C GLN A 48 12.01 5.05 5.96
N CYS A 49 10.74 5.04 5.58
CA CYS A 49 10.00 6.23 5.24
C CYS A 49 9.28 6.80 6.48
N PRO A 50 9.28 8.13 6.66
CA PRO A 50 8.59 8.73 7.79
C PRO A 50 7.07 8.67 7.62
N ARG A 51 6.36 8.40 8.71
CA ARG A 51 4.89 8.40 8.77
C ARG A 51 4.29 7.35 7.82
N ASN A 52 3.26 7.71 7.06
CA ASN A 52 2.48 6.81 6.21
C ASN A 52 2.95 6.86 4.75
N LYS A 53 4.25 7.10 4.53
CA LYS A 53 4.85 7.11 3.20
C LYS A 53 5.33 5.72 2.83
N LYS A 54 5.33 5.40 1.54
CA LYS A 54 5.89 4.14 1.02
C LYS A 54 7.16 4.38 0.24
N CYS A 55 8.07 3.41 0.26
CA CYS A 55 9.26 3.44 -0.55
C CYS A 55 8.93 2.95 -1.96
N CYS A 56 8.85 3.89 -2.89
CA CYS A 56 8.39 3.64 -4.26
C CYS A 56 9.49 3.92 -5.28
N GLN A 57 9.42 3.24 -6.42
CA GLN A 57 10.17 3.63 -7.61
C GLN A 57 9.75 5.04 -8.03
N SER A 58 10.73 5.86 -8.40
CA SER A 58 10.52 7.20 -8.98
C SER A 58 11.20 7.26 -10.35
N PHE A 59 11.21 8.44 -10.98
CA PHE A 59 11.93 8.68 -12.24
C PHE A 59 13.41 8.28 -12.12
N CYS A 60 14.04 8.50 -10.96
CA CYS A 60 15.44 8.12 -10.75
C CYS A 60 15.63 7.55 -9.34
N GLY A 61 15.76 6.22 -9.24
CA GLY A 61 15.89 5.49 -7.99
C GLY A 61 14.60 5.42 -7.17
N ARG A 62 14.73 5.08 -5.88
CA ARG A 62 13.60 4.94 -4.93
C ARG A 62 13.49 6.12 -3.96
N ARG A 63 12.25 6.52 -3.67
CA ARG A 63 11.89 7.66 -2.83
C ARG A 63 10.68 7.35 -1.94
N CYS A 64 10.58 8.07 -0.82
CA CYS A 64 9.41 8.01 0.06
C CYS A 64 8.27 8.87 -0.47
N ILE A 65 7.22 8.24 -0.98
CA ILE A 65 6.06 8.90 -1.60
C ILE A 65 4.84 8.81 -0.68
N SER A 66 4.10 9.92 -0.57
CA SER A 66 2.82 9.97 0.14
C SER A 66 1.65 9.70 -0.81
N PRO A 67 0.53 9.15 -0.30
CA PRO A 67 -0.64 8.79 -1.11
C PRO A 67 -1.27 9.96 -1.88
N LEU A 68 -1.14 11.19 -1.36
CA LEU A 68 -1.67 12.41 -1.99
C LEU A 68 -0.82 12.91 -3.18
N PHE A 69 0.41 12.41 -3.35
CA PHE A 69 1.29 12.78 -4.47
C PHE A 69 1.18 11.80 -5.65
N ALA A 70 0.07 11.05 -5.71
CA ALA A 70 -0.25 10.11 -6.78
C ALA A 70 -1.13 10.70 -7.90
N LEU A 71 -1.33 12.03 -7.93
CA LEU A 71 -2.15 12.66 -8.97
C LEU A 71 -1.27 13.28 -10.07
N PRO A 72 -1.64 13.06 -11.35
CA PRO A 72 -1.04 13.71 -12.49
C PRO A 72 -1.52 15.16 -12.56
N ILE A 73 -0.60 16.07 -12.84
CA ILE A 73 -0.90 17.32 -13.53
C ILE A 73 -0.46 17.10 -14.97
#